data_AF-A0A1H1DJW2-F1
#
_entry.id   AF-A0A1H1DJW2-F1
#
_cell.length_a   1.000
_cell.length_b   1.000
_cell.length_c   1.000
_cell.angle_alpha   90.00
_cell.angle_beta   90.00
_cell.angle_gamma   90.00
#
_symmetry.space_group_name_H-M   'P 1'
#
loop_
_entity.id
_entity.type
_entity.pdbx_description
1 polymer ?
#
loop_
_entity_poly.entity_id
_entity_poly.type
_entity_poly.pdbx_seq_one_letter_code
_entity_poly.pdbx_strand_id
1 'polypeptide(L)'
;MTALAVGLALIMTGCGGTGTPGESGGTPESYEQAEARFTTMADGVHAVIMAIEPADWAVVEGAYGAHPTSCQIGMSEEAGYKLSAVRGIELPGRDAEGIADAAAVALRELGVEPEIADRGEGDAREVTVTGIGGIAARTVVTVRPATGQVRVAAETDCAPGSAHDLATEVFAEERLPADVWRRLPAFDGPASVPAFSFPAGGPLYYDESGTPIQPQPPAG
;
A
#
# COMPACT_ATOMS: atom_id res chain seq x y z
N MET A 1 -33.10 11.22 -77.66
CA MET A 1 -31.71 11.54 -77.25
C MET A 1 -31.80 12.32 -75.95
N THR A 2 -31.60 11.66 -74.82
CA THR A 2 -31.32 12.32 -73.53
C THR A 2 -30.70 11.28 -72.59
N ALA A 3 -29.60 11.68 -71.97
CA ALA A 3 -28.54 10.81 -71.46
C ALA A 3 -28.82 10.20 -70.08
N LEU A 4 -28.29 8.99 -69.88
CA LEU A 4 -28.14 8.31 -68.59
C LEU A 4 -27.19 9.10 -67.69
N ALA A 5 -27.66 9.53 -66.52
CA ALA A 5 -26.80 10.00 -65.44
C ALA A 5 -26.56 8.84 -64.46
N VAL A 6 -25.34 8.33 -64.50
CA VAL A 6 -24.75 7.31 -63.64
C VAL A 6 -24.65 7.85 -62.21
N GLY A 7 -24.98 7.01 -61.23
CA GLY A 7 -24.93 7.36 -59.81
C GLY A 7 -23.52 7.56 -59.26
N LEU A 8 -23.44 8.28 -58.15
CA LEU A 8 -22.36 8.18 -57.17
C LEU A 8 -22.99 8.05 -55.78
N ALA A 9 -22.93 6.85 -55.22
CA ALA A 9 -23.08 6.62 -53.79
C ALA A 9 -21.76 6.99 -53.11
N LEU A 10 -21.77 8.01 -52.25
CA LEU A 10 -20.64 8.31 -51.37
C LEU A 10 -20.74 7.42 -50.12
N ILE A 11 -19.88 6.42 -50.11
CA ILE A 11 -19.70 5.44 -49.04
C ILE A 11 -18.89 6.13 -47.93
N MET A 12 -19.33 6.00 -46.68
CA MET A 12 -18.60 6.49 -45.51
C MET A 12 -17.29 5.72 -45.32
N THR A 13 -16.16 6.42 -45.44
CA THR A 13 -14.86 6.01 -44.84
C THR A 13 -14.07 7.25 -44.43
N GLY A 14 -14.36 7.77 -43.23
CA GLY A 14 -13.53 8.76 -42.57
C GLY A 14 -12.74 8.11 -41.44
N CYS A 15 -11.55 7.60 -41.76
CA CYS A 15 -10.50 7.31 -40.79
C CYS A 15 -9.49 8.47 -40.88
N GLY A 16 -9.46 9.33 -39.87
CA GLY A 16 -8.61 10.52 -39.85
C GLY A 16 -8.73 11.18 -38.48
N GLY A 17 -7.64 11.09 -37.71
CA GLY A 17 -7.62 11.29 -36.28
C GLY A 17 -8.23 12.60 -35.78
N THR A 18 -9.03 12.47 -34.72
CA THR A 18 -9.21 13.48 -33.69
C THR A 18 -8.61 12.92 -32.42
N GLY A 19 -7.28 12.90 -32.36
CA GLY A 19 -6.59 12.88 -31.08
C GLY A 19 -6.89 14.21 -30.43
N THR A 20 -7.81 14.22 -29.48
CA THR A 20 -8.05 15.37 -28.60
C THR A 20 -6.73 15.66 -27.87
N PRO A 21 -6.14 16.85 -28.02
CA PRO A 21 -5.02 17.25 -27.18
C PRO A 21 -5.58 17.46 -25.76
N GLY A 22 -5.33 16.53 -24.84
CA GLY A 22 -5.75 16.69 -23.44
C GLY A 22 -6.04 15.43 -22.62
N GLU A 23 -5.84 14.21 -23.13
CA GLU A 23 -6.09 12.96 -22.36
C GLU A 23 -4.89 12.51 -21.51
N SER A 24 -4.11 13.46 -21.00
CA SER A 24 -3.16 13.27 -19.89
C SER A 24 -3.86 13.77 -18.63
N GLY A 25 -4.82 12.99 -18.17
CA GLY A 25 -5.67 13.28 -17.03
C GLY A 25 -6.39 12.00 -16.66
N GLY A 26 -5.73 11.12 -15.90
CA GLY A 26 -6.36 9.89 -15.45
C GLY A 26 -7.61 10.23 -14.65
N THR A 27 -8.73 9.54 -14.90
CA THR A 27 -9.90 9.67 -14.01
C THR A 27 -9.46 9.26 -12.61
N PRO A 28 -9.74 10.07 -11.56
CA PRO A 28 -9.43 9.69 -10.18
C PRO A 28 -9.97 8.30 -9.87
N GLU A 29 -9.18 7.47 -9.19
CA GLU A 29 -9.67 6.18 -8.70
C GLU A 29 -10.82 6.40 -7.70
N SER A 30 -11.77 5.47 -7.66
CA SER A 30 -12.86 5.46 -6.67
C SER A 30 -12.37 4.99 -5.30
N TYR A 31 -13.14 5.27 -4.25
CA TYR A 31 -12.89 4.74 -2.90
C TYR A 31 -12.77 3.21 -2.89
N GLU A 32 -13.66 2.50 -3.58
CA GLU A 32 -13.63 1.02 -3.68
C GLU A 32 -12.32 0.51 -4.33
N GLN A 33 -11.78 1.23 -5.31
CA GLN A 33 -10.50 0.89 -5.93
C GLN A 33 -9.34 1.13 -4.96
N ALA A 34 -9.37 2.23 -4.20
CA ALA A 34 -8.38 2.52 -3.16
C ALA A 34 -8.43 1.47 -2.02
N GLU A 35 -9.62 1.04 -1.61
CA GLU A 35 -9.83 -0.02 -0.62
C GLU A 35 -9.30 -1.36 -1.11
N ALA A 36 -9.52 -1.71 -2.39
CA ALA A 36 -8.99 -2.93 -2.98
C ALA A 36 -7.45 -2.92 -3.01
N ARG A 37 -6.83 -1.77 -3.31
CA ARG A 37 -5.36 -1.59 -3.25
C ARG A 37 -4.84 -1.75 -1.83
N PHE A 38 -5.48 -1.10 -0.86
CA PHE A 38 -5.14 -1.25 0.54
C PHE A 38 -5.19 -2.71 0.97
N THR A 39 -6.31 -3.39 0.69
CA THR A 39 -6.56 -4.77 1.08
C THR A 39 -5.51 -5.70 0.48
N THR A 40 -5.23 -5.56 -0.83
CA THR A 40 -4.19 -6.35 -1.52
C THR A 40 -2.82 -6.17 -0.87
N MET A 41 -2.43 -4.93 -0.56
CA MET A 41 -1.17 -4.64 0.11
C MET A 41 -1.14 -5.20 1.53
N ALA A 42 -2.20 -4.99 2.31
CA ALA A 42 -2.29 -5.41 3.71
C ALA A 42 -2.28 -6.94 3.84
N ASP A 43 -3.01 -7.65 2.98
CA ASP A 43 -3.03 -9.11 2.93
C ASP A 43 -1.66 -9.68 2.51
N GLY A 44 -0.99 -9.05 1.55
CA GLY A 44 0.37 -9.42 1.15
C GLY A 44 1.38 -9.25 2.29
N VAL A 45 1.33 -8.11 2.99
CA VAL A 45 2.15 -7.87 4.19
C VAL A 45 1.86 -8.89 5.28
N HIS A 46 0.57 -9.17 5.53
CA HIS A 46 0.15 -10.17 6.50
C HIS A 46 0.70 -11.56 6.16
N ALA A 47 0.58 -12.00 4.90
CA ALA A 47 1.09 -13.29 4.46
C ALA A 47 2.61 -13.41 4.64
N VAL A 48 3.38 -12.37 4.29
CA VAL A 48 4.83 -12.36 4.50
C VAL A 48 5.19 -12.45 5.99
N ILE A 49 4.50 -11.70 6.85
CA ILE A 49 4.74 -11.76 8.30
C ILE A 49 4.40 -13.13 8.86
N MET A 50 3.25 -13.70 8.49
CA MET A 50 2.82 -15.04 8.94
C MET A 50 3.79 -16.14 8.54
N ALA A 51 4.48 -16.00 7.41
CA ALA A 51 5.54 -16.91 7.00
C ALA A 51 6.83 -16.76 7.82
N ILE A 52 7.15 -15.55 8.28
CA ILE A 52 8.32 -15.27 9.14
C ILE A 52 8.06 -15.74 10.57
N GLU A 53 6.98 -15.26 11.18
CA GLU A 53 6.57 -15.55 12.55
C GLU A 53 5.07 -15.25 12.75
N PRO A 54 4.23 -16.26 13.06
CA PRO A 54 2.81 -16.07 13.37
C PRO A 54 2.59 -15.59 14.81
N ALA A 55 3.09 -14.40 15.14
CA ALA A 55 2.96 -13.73 16.44
C ALA A 55 2.26 -12.37 16.30
N ASP A 56 2.08 -11.64 17.39
CA ASP A 56 1.63 -10.24 17.30
C ASP A 56 2.77 -9.34 16.79
N TRP A 57 2.43 -8.31 16.02
CA TRP A 57 3.38 -7.36 15.44
C TRP A 57 2.92 -5.91 15.61
N ALA A 58 3.89 -5.01 15.75
CA ALA A 58 3.62 -3.59 15.93
C ALA A 58 3.35 -2.91 14.59
N VAL A 59 2.44 -1.94 14.58
CA VAL A 59 2.32 -0.94 13.51
C VAL A 59 3.36 0.13 13.76
N VAL A 60 4.39 0.18 12.91
CA VAL A 60 5.54 1.05 13.13
C VAL A 60 5.22 2.47 12.67
N GLU A 61 5.50 3.45 13.53
CA GLU A 61 5.40 4.88 13.19
C GLU A 61 4.00 5.30 12.69
N GLY A 62 2.95 4.58 13.11
CA GLY A 62 1.57 4.82 12.65
C GLY A 62 1.32 4.49 11.18
N ALA A 63 2.28 3.88 10.49
CA ALA A 63 2.18 3.47 9.09
C ALA A 63 1.31 2.21 8.95
N TYR A 64 0.03 2.35 9.27
CA TYR A 64 -0.93 1.26 9.21
C TYR A 64 -1.23 0.83 7.76
N GLY A 65 -1.26 1.80 6.83
CA GLY A 65 -1.60 1.57 5.42
C GLY A 65 -2.81 2.36 4.93
N ALA A 66 -3.73 2.74 5.83
CA ALA A 66 -4.98 3.39 5.44
C ALA A 66 -4.88 4.92 5.30
N HIS A 67 -3.86 5.56 5.87
CA HIS A 67 -3.66 7.00 5.70
C HIS A 67 -2.91 7.28 4.38
N PRO A 68 -3.56 7.86 3.36
CA PRO A 68 -2.91 8.13 2.09
C PRO A 68 -1.87 9.24 2.19
N THR A 69 -0.87 9.19 1.33
CA THR A 69 0.14 10.24 1.16
C THR A 69 0.14 10.71 -0.28
N SER A 70 0.36 12.01 -0.49
CA SER A 70 0.43 12.58 -1.84
C SER A 70 1.66 12.09 -2.59
N CYS A 71 1.50 11.83 -3.89
CA CYS A 71 2.59 11.52 -4.81
C CYS A 71 2.32 12.17 -6.17
N GLN A 72 3.33 12.15 -7.04
CA GLN A 72 3.24 12.69 -8.40
C GLN A 72 3.21 11.54 -9.42
N ILE A 73 2.33 11.64 -10.40
CA ILE A 73 2.18 10.65 -11.46
C ILE A 73 3.05 11.04 -12.66
N GLY A 74 4.22 10.40 -12.79
CA GLY A 74 5.17 10.74 -13.85
C GLY A 74 5.67 12.19 -13.73
N MET A 75 5.63 12.93 -14.85
CA MET A 75 5.97 14.37 -14.89
C MET A 75 4.74 15.28 -14.94
N SER A 76 3.53 14.74 -14.72
CA SER A 76 2.30 15.54 -14.80
C SER A 76 2.12 16.42 -13.55
N GLU A 77 1.22 17.40 -13.66
CA GLU A 77 0.71 18.17 -12.52
C GLU A 77 -0.41 17.41 -11.77
N GLU A 78 -0.73 16.18 -12.20
CA GLU A 78 -1.79 15.39 -11.57
C GLU A 78 -1.33 14.92 -10.18
N ALA A 79 -2.11 15.29 -9.18
CA ALA A 79 -1.97 14.74 -7.85
C ALA A 79 -2.37 13.27 -7.85
N GLY A 80 -1.51 12.44 -7.28
CA GLY A 80 -1.82 11.06 -6.96
C GLY A 80 -1.76 10.81 -5.46
N TYR A 81 -2.15 9.61 -5.08
CA TYR A 81 -2.00 9.10 -3.74
C TYR A 81 -1.25 7.77 -3.74
N LYS A 82 -0.61 7.47 -2.62
CA LYS A 82 -0.04 6.15 -2.33
C LYS A 82 -0.33 5.75 -0.90
N LEU A 83 -0.35 4.45 -0.67
CA LEU A 83 -0.57 3.83 0.63
C LEU A 83 0.72 3.14 1.07
N SER A 84 1.03 3.21 2.36
CA SER A 84 2.21 2.54 2.92
C SER A 84 1.91 1.90 4.25
N ALA A 85 2.23 0.61 4.35
CA ALA A 85 2.10 -0.19 5.56
C ALA A 85 3.49 -0.61 6.05
N VAL A 86 3.77 -0.42 7.33
CA VAL A 86 5.00 -0.91 7.98
C VAL A 86 4.63 -1.65 9.25
N ARG A 87 5.10 -2.89 9.36
CA ARG A 87 4.99 -3.71 10.56
C ARG A 87 6.36 -4.07 11.11
N GLY A 88 6.43 -4.23 12.43
CA GLY A 88 7.65 -4.53 13.17
C GLY A 88 7.48 -5.74 14.08
N ILE A 89 8.48 -6.63 14.07
CA ILE A 89 8.54 -7.83 14.90
C ILE A 89 9.91 -7.86 15.58
N GLU A 90 9.93 -8.21 16.86
CA GLU A 90 11.18 -8.42 17.60
C GLU A 90 11.49 -9.91 17.72
N LEU A 91 12.59 -10.34 17.09
CA LEU A 91 13.04 -11.72 16.96
C LEU A 91 14.51 -11.85 17.39
N PRO A 92 14.86 -11.54 18.65
CA PRO A 92 16.24 -11.57 19.12
C PRO A 92 16.85 -12.97 19.01
N GLY A 93 18.07 -13.04 18.46
CA GLY A 93 18.82 -14.28 18.30
C GLY A 93 18.30 -15.23 17.22
N ARG A 94 17.28 -14.83 16.44
CA ARG A 94 16.82 -15.60 15.29
C ARG A 94 17.79 -15.45 14.11
N ASP A 95 17.92 -16.53 13.36
CA ASP A 95 18.79 -16.55 12.19
C ASP A 95 18.26 -15.64 11.08
N ALA A 96 19.08 -14.69 10.66
CA ALA A 96 18.69 -13.67 9.70
C ALA A 96 18.53 -14.24 8.28
N GLU A 97 19.33 -15.25 7.93
CA GLU A 97 19.21 -15.95 6.65
C GLU A 97 17.91 -16.75 6.59
N GLY A 98 17.59 -17.50 7.65
CA GLY A 98 16.30 -18.20 7.76
C GLY A 98 15.07 -17.27 7.69
N ILE A 99 15.13 -16.07 8.30
CA ILE A 99 14.07 -15.07 8.18
C ILE A 99 13.95 -14.56 6.74
N ALA A 100 15.09 -14.25 6.11
CA ALA A 100 15.12 -13.76 4.74
C ALA A 100 14.60 -14.82 3.75
N ASP A 101 14.95 -16.09 3.94
CA ASP A 101 14.46 -17.19 3.12
C ASP A 101 12.95 -17.39 3.28
N ALA A 102 12.42 -17.33 4.51
CA ALA A 102 10.99 -17.41 4.75
C ALA A 102 10.22 -16.28 4.06
N ALA A 103 10.71 -15.04 4.18
CA ALA A 103 10.15 -13.88 3.49
C ALA A 103 10.20 -14.03 1.96
N ALA A 104 11.32 -14.53 1.43
CA ALA A 104 11.51 -14.75 0.00
C ALA A 104 10.56 -15.82 -0.54
N VAL A 105 10.36 -16.93 0.19
CA VAL A 105 9.36 -17.95 -0.18
C VAL A 105 7.96 -17.35 -0.22
N ALA A 106 7.56 -16.60 0.81
CA ALA A 106 6.24 -15.97 0.88
C ALA A 106 6.00 -15.01 -0.29
N LEU A 107 6.99 -14.17 -0.64
CA LEU A 107 6.90 -13.28 -1.80
C LEU A 107 6.71 -14.05 -3.11
N ARG A 108 7.42 -15.17 -3.30
CA ARG A 108 7.24 -16.01 -4.51
C ARG A 108 5.86 -16.66 -4.58
N GLU A 109 5.31 -17.09 -3.45
CA GLU A 109 3.94 -17.61 -3.38
C GLU A 109 2.89 -16.55 -3.76
N LEU A 110 3.20 -15.27 -3.51
CA LEU A 110 2.42 -14.11 -3.93
C LEU A 110 2.72 -13.68 -5.39
N GLY A 111 3.53 -14.44 -6.12
CA GLY A 111 3.88 -14.15 -7.52
C GLY A 111 4.92 -13.03 -7.70
N VAL A 112 5.65 -12.68 -6.64
CA VAL A 112 6.69 -11.65 -6.64
C VAL A 112 8.07 -12.32 -6.58
N GLU A 113 8.98 -11.97 -7.51
CA GLU A 113 10.35 -12.47 -7.43
C GLU A 113 11.18 -11.63 -6.42
N PRO A 114 11.70 -12.24 -5.35
CA PRO A 114 12.46 -11.53 -4.33
C PRO A 114 13.94 -11.40 -4.69
N GLU A 115 14.51 -10.25 -4.38
CA GLU A 115 15.96 -10.02 -4.33
C GLU A 115 16.43 -10.00 -2.87
N ILE A 116 17.39 -10.86 -2.52
CA ILE A 116 18.02 -10.86 -1.20
C ILE A 116 19.36 -10.14 -1.29
N ALA A 117 19.61 -9.24 -0.33
CA ALA A 117 20.90 -8.59 -0.18
C ALA A 117 21.31 -8.54 1.29
N ASP A 118 22.57 -8.89 1.55
CA ASP A 118 23.23 -8.78 2.85
C ASP A 118 24.27 -7.66 2.76
N ARG A 119 24.16 -6.66 3.63
CA ARG A 119 25.00 -5.46 3.60
C ARG A 119 25.48 -5.11 5.00
N GLY A 120 26.66 -4.50 5.07
CA GLY A 120 27.28 -4.10 6.33
C GLY A 120 27.90 -5.27 7.09
N GLU A 121 28.40 -4.98 8.29
CA GLU A 121 29.07 -5.95 9.16
C GLU A 121 28.80 -5.61 10.63
N GLY A 122 28.98 -6.60 11.52
CA GLY A 122 28.78 -6.43 12.97
C GLY A 122 27.39 -5.90 13.31
N ASP A 123 27.32 -4.89 14.17
CA ASP A 123 26.05 -4.29 14.61
C ASP A 123 25.31 -3.52 13.51
N ALA A 124 26.00 -3.17 12.42
CA ALA A 124 25.45 -2.49 11.26
C ALA A 124 25.02 -3.46 10.15
N ARG A 125 25.17 -4.78 10.33
CA ARG A 125 24.72 -5.78 9.35
C ARG A 125 23.20 -5.68 9.17
N GLU A 126 22.75 -5.73 7.92
CA GLU A 126 21.35 -5.73 7.54
C GLU A 126 21.12 -6.73 6.41
N VAL A 127 20.17 -7.64 6.61
CA VAL A 127 19.69 -8.55 5.57
C VAL A 127 18.36 -8.03 5.07
N THR A 128 18.25 -7.80 3.77
CA THR A 128 17.05 -7.26 3.12
C THR A 128 16.52 -8.22 2.08
N VAL A 129 15.19 -8.38 2.05
CA VAL A 129 14.46 -9.06 0.97
C VAL A 129 13.56 -8.04 0.31
N THR A 130 13.75 -7.79 -0.98
CA THR A 130 12.97 -6.81 -1.75
C THR A 130 12.14 -7.51 -2.80
N GLY A 131 10.84 -7.24 -2.83
CA GLY A 131 9.94 -7.64 -3.91
C GLY A 131 9.39 -6.40 -4.63
N ILE A 132 9.23 -6.48 -5.95
CA ILE A 132 8.67 -5.40 -6.77
C ILE A 132 7.44 -5.92 -7.51
N GLY A 133 6.34 -5.17 -7.45
CA GLY A 133 5.06 -5.54 -8.06
C GLY A 133 4.28 -6.62 -7.27
N GLY A 134 3.20 -7.12 -7.87
CA GLY A 134 2.32 -8.15 -7.30
C GLY A 134 1.37 -7.60 -6.24
N ILE A 135 1.85 -7.47 -5.00
CA ILE A 135 1.04 -7.02 -3.85
C ILE A 135 1.12 -5.50 -3.60
N ALA A 136 2.20 -4.87 -4.06
CA ALA A 136 2.52 -3.47 -3.87
C ALA A 136 3.52 -3.04 -4.96
N ALA A 137 3.81 -1.74 -5.11
CA ALA A 137 4.91 -1.31 -5.97
C ALA A 137 6.24 -1.88 -5.46
N ARG A 138 6.40 -1.86 -4.14
CA ARG A 138 7.59 -2.35 -3.47
C ARG A 138 7.24 -2.91 -2.10
N THR A 139 7.79 -4.08 -1.81
CA THR A 139 7.80 -4.69 -0.47
C THR A 139 9.25 -4.91 -0.05
N VAL A 140 9.59 -4.55 1.18
CA VAL A 140 10.93 -4.73 1.77
C VAL A 140 10.79 -5.36 3.14
N VAL A 141 11.43 -6.52 3.32
CA VAL A 141 11.70 -7.09 4.63
C VAL A 141 13.13 -6.73 5.01
N THR A 142 13.30 -6.04 6.13
CA THR A 142 14.59 -5.66 6.69
C THR A 142 14.81 -6.38 8.00
N VAL A 143 15.90 -7.14 8.10
CA VAL A 143 16.35 -7.84 9.31
C VAL A 143 17.61 -7.17 9.82
N ARG A 144 17.59 -6.71 11.08
CA ARG A 144 18.76 -6.19 11.81
C ARG A 144 19.19 -7.23 12.84
N PRO A 145 20.19 -8.08 12.56
CA PRO A 145 20.52 -9.22 13.43
C PRO A 145 20.98 -8.80 14.83
N ALA A 146 21.69 -7.68 14.95
CA ALA A 146 22.20 -7.20 16.23
C ALA A 146 21.10 -6.79 17.22
N THR A 147 19.95 -6.33 16.74
CA THR A 147 18.82 -5.95 17.58
C THR A 147 17.69 -6.97 17.55
N GLY A 148 17.72 -7.93 16.63
CA GLY A 148 16.61 -8.84 16.35
C GLY A 148 15.41 -8.16 15.70
N GLN A 149 15.52 -6.90 15.26
CA GLN A 149 14.40 -6.20 14.66
C GLN A 149 14.16 -6.69 13.23
N VAL A 150 12.91 -7.06 12.95
CA VAL A 150 12.41 -7.33 11.61
C VAL A 150 11.36 -6.28 11.26
N ARG A 151 11.53 -5.62 10.12
CA ARG A 151 10.55 -4.66 9.59
C ARG A 151 10.05 -5.18 8.24
N VAL A 152 8.73 -5.25 8.08
CA VAL A 152 8.07 -5.55 6.80
C VAL A 152 7.37 -4.28 6.35
N ALA A 153 7.86 -3.67 5.27
CA ALA A 153 7.33 -2.44 4.69
C ALA A 153 6.78 -2.70 3.29
N ALA A 154 5.62 -2.17 2.97
CA ALA A 154 5.07 -2.17 1.62
C ALA A 154 4.56 -0.78 1.25
N GLU A 155 4.67 -0.44 -0.03
CA GLU A 155 4.19 0.82 -0.60
C GLU A 155 3.54 0.55 -1.97
N THR A 156 2.33 1.06 -2.17
CA THR A 156 1.62 0.95 -3.45
C THR A 156 2.21 1.89 -4.51
N ASP A 157 1.93 1.61 -5.77
CA ASP A 157 2.19 2.59 -6.83
C ASP A 157 1.42 3.88 -6.58
N CYS A 158 1.92 4.98 -7.13
CA CYS A 158 1.19 6.24 -7.15
C CYS A 158 -0.04 6.08 -8.05
N ALA A 159 -1.22 6.22 -7.47
CA ALA A 159 -2.48 6.05 -8.17
C ALA A 159 -3.19 7.41 -8.40
N PRO A 160 -3.96 7.57 -9.48
CA PRO A 160 -4.73 8.79 -9.75
C PRO A 160 -5.69 9.14 -8.61
N GLY A 161 -5.62 10.38 -8.10
CA GLY A 161 -6.57 10.87 -7.11
C GLY A 161 -5.96 11.78 -6.06
N SER A 162 -6.82 12.47 -5.30
CA SER A 162 -6.42 13.34 -4.20
C SER A 162 -6.23 12.52 -2.93
N ALA A 163 -5.01 12.51 -2.38
CA ALA A 163 -4.76 11.93 -1.06
C ALA A 163 -5.60 12.60 0.04
N HIS A 164 -5.91 13.89 -0.10
CA HIS A 164 -6.76 14.61 0.85
C HIS A 164 -8.22 14.16 0.79
N ASP A 165 -8.76 13.99 -0.42
CA ASP A 165 -10.15 13.58 -0.62
C ASP A 165 -10.33 12.14 -0.15
N LEU A 166 -9.38 11.26 -0.52
CA LEU A 166 -9.38 9.87 -0.04
C LEU A 166 -9.27 9.81 1.50
N ALA A 167 -8.44 10.63 2.12
CA ALA A 167 -8.37 10.66 3.58
C ALA A 167 -9.67 11.16 4.22
N THR A 168 -10.35 12.12 3.58
CA THR A 168 -11.68 12.60 4.03
C THR A 168 -12.69 11.45 4.04
N GLU A 169 -12.66 10.59 3.03
CA GLU A 169 -13.52 9.40 2.96
C GLU A 169 -13.12 8.33 3.99
N VAL A 170 -11.83 8.00 4.08
CA VAL A 170 -11.29 7.00 5.04
C VAL A 170 -11.64 7.38 6.48
N PHE A 171 -11.46 8.65 6.87
CA PHE A 171 -11.66 9.10 8.25
C PHE A 171 -13.04 9.73 8.52
N ALA A 172 -13.88 9.84 7.48
CA ALA A 172 -15.19 10.50 7.51
C ALA A 172 -15.14 11.94 8.06
N GLU A 173 -14.11 12.71 7.70
CA GLU A 173 -13.86 14.06 8.20
C GLU A 173 -13.27 14.97 7.11
N GLU A 174 -13.94 16.09 6.80
CA GLU A 174 -13.47 17.08 5.80
C GLU A 174 -12.08 17.66 6.13
N ARG A 175 -11.73 17.68 7.42
CA ARG A 175 -10.43 18.12 7.90
C ARG A 175 -9.97 17.19 9.00
N LEU A 176 -8.91 16.45 8.71
CA LEU A 176 -8.34 15.52 9.68
C LEU A 176 -7.83 16.27 10.92
N PRO A 177 -8.25 15.87 12.14
CA PRO A 177 -7.72 16.40 13.37
C PRO A 177 -6.27 15.95 13.55
N ALA A 178 -5.51 16.70 14.35
CA ALA A 178 -4.10 16.40 14.62
C ALA A 178 -3.90 15.05 15.31
N ASP A 179 -4.96 14.50 15.92
CA ASP A 179 -4.94 13.24 16.65
C ASP A 179 -5.59 12.07 15.90
N VAL A 180 -5.84 12.21 14.59
CA VAL A 180 -6.40 11.15 13.73
C VAL A 180 -5.59 9.85 13.78
N TRP A 181 -4.27 9.95 14.01
CA TRP A 181 -3.37 8.80 14.19
C TRP A 181 -3.79 7.87 15.33
N ARG A 182 -4.54 8.37 16.33
CA ARG A 182 -5.05 7.57 17.44
C ARG A 182 -6.11 6.57 17.02
N ARG A 183 -6.72 6.75 15.85
CA ARG A 183 -7.72 5.83 15.28
C ARG A 183 -7.11 4.69 14.49
N LEU A 184 -5.79 4.68 14.27
CA LEU A 184 -5.11 3.59 13.59
C LEU A 184 -4.63 2.55 14.61
N PRO A 185 -4.75 1.24 14.33
CA PRO A 185 -4.24 0.19 15.21
C PRO A 185 -2.76 0.38 15.55
N ALA A 186 -2.40 -0.02 16.77
CA ALA A 186 -1.00 -0.01 17.22
C ALA A 186 -0.35 -1.38 17.04
N PHE A 187 -1.16 -2.43 17.05
CA PHE A 187 -0.74 -3.81 16.89
C PHE A 187 -1.68 -4.50 15.92
N ASP A 188 -1.14 -5.50 15.26
CA ASP A 188 -1.87 -6.48 14.48
C ASP A 188 -1.37 -7.87 14.90
N GLY A 189 -2.07 -8.92 14.49
CA GLY A 189 -1.64 -10.30 14.75
C GLY A 189 -2.27 -11.28 13.77
N PRO A 190 -2.11 -12.60 14.02
CA PRO A 190 -2.55 -13.65 13.10
C PRO A 190 -4.05 -13.64 12.79
N ALA A 191 -4.87 -13.07 13.69
CA ALA A 191 -6.31 -12.95 13.53
C ALA A 191 -6.77 -11.52 13.15
N SER A 192 -5.86 -10.59 12.93
CA SER A 192 -6.20 -9.23 12.50
C SER A 192 -6.83 -9.24 11.11
N VAL A 193 -7.89 -8.46 10.96
CA VAL A 193 -8.51 -8.15 9.68
C VAL A 193 -8.19 -6.68 9.35
N PRO A 194 -7.54 -6.38 8.21
CA PRO A 194 -7.28 -5.01 7.81
C PRO A 194 -8.57 -4.21 7.64
N ALA A 195 -8.59 -2.96 8.11
CA ALA A 195 -9.71 -2.03 7.95
C ALA A 195 -9.27 -0.82 7.12
N PHE A 196 -10.10 -0.34 6.19
CA PHE A 196 -9.81 0.87 5.41
C PHE A 196 -10.69 2.07 5.81
N SER A 197 -11.61 1.90 6.77
CA SER A 197 -12.50 2.96 7.25
C SER A 197 -12.32 3.21 8.74
N PHE A 198 -12.16 4.48 9.12
CA PHE A 198 -11.84 4.95 10.46
C PHE A 198 -12.68 6.20 10.84
N PRO A 199 -14.01 6.07 10.93
CA PRO A 199 -14.90 7.22 11.15
C PRO A 199 -14.64 7.94 12.48
N ALA A 200 -15.08 9.20 12.59
CA ALA A 200 -14.80 10.08 13.73
C ALA A 200 -15.17 9.52 15.12
N GLY A 201 -16.20 8.66 15.20
CA GLY A 201 -16.65 7.99 16.42
C GLY A 201 -16.08 6.59 16.62
N GLY A 202 -15.10 6.18 15.81
CA GLY A 202 -14.45 4.88 15.86
C GLY A 202 -13.58 4.68 17.11
N PRO A 203 -13.05 3.48 17.29
CA PRO A 203 -12.17 3.16 18.42
C PRO A 203 -10.90 4.00 18.41
N LEU A 204 -10.39 4.30 19.61
CA LEU A 204 -9.07 4.89 19.81
C LEU A 204 -8.12 3.80 20.29
N TYR A 205 -6.98 3.67 19.62
CA TYR A 205 -5.93 2.69 19.90
C TYR A 205 -4.79 3.26 20.73
N TYR A 206 -4.77 4.59 20.90
CA TYR A 206 -3.78 5.31 21.68
C TYR A 206 -4.44 6.30 22.63
N ASP A 207 -3.86 6.43 23.82
CA ASP A 207 -4.22 7.50 24.74
C ASP A 207 -3.67 8.86 24.25
N GLU A 208 -3.95 9.92 25.01
CA GLU A 208 -3.50 11.29 24.67
C GLU A 208 -1.97 11.46 24.72
N SER A 209 -1.25 10.55 25.39
CA SER A 209 0.20 10.58 25.50
C SER A 209 0.92 9.87 24.34
N GLY A 210 0.18 9.17 23.48
CA GLY A 210 0.77 8.30 22.45
C GLY A 210 1.10 6.90 22.94
N THR A 211 0.59 6.50 24.11
CA THR A 211 0.75 5.13 24.60
C THR A 211 -0.39 4.26 24.02
N PRO A 212 -0.08 3.09 23.43
CA PRO A 212 -1.10 2.16 22.98
C PRO A 212 -2.03 1.72 24.11
N ILE A 213 -3.34 1.71 23.85
CA ILE A 213 -4.36 1.21 24.76
C ILE A 213 -4.36 -0.33 24.72
N GLN A 214 -4.44 -0.96 25.90
CA GLN A 214 -4.38 -2.41 26.07
C GLN A 214 -5.55 -2.93 26.92
N PRO A 215 -6.29 -3.97 26.48
CA PRO A 215 -6.19 -4.60 25.14
C PRO A 215 -6.59 -3.61 24.03
N GLN A 216 -6.10 -3.82 22.80
CA GLN A 216 -6.57 -3.04 21.65
C GLN A 216 -8.09 -3.21 21.51
N PRO A 217 -8.85 -2.14 21.26
CA PRO A 217 -10.24 -2.28 20.85
C PRO A 217 -10.31 -3.05 19.53
N PRO A 218 -11.42 -3.77 19.26
CA PRO A 218 -11.61 -4.43 17.97
C PRO A 218 -11.62 -3.39 16.83
N ALA A 219 -11.13 -3.79 15.66
CA ALA A 219 -11.31 -3.01 14.44
C ALA A 219 -12.81 -2.76 14.20
N GLY A 220 -13.15 -1.51 13.88
CA GLY A 220 -14.53 -1.03 13.69
C GLY A 220 -15.10 -1.36 12.33
#